data_AF-A0A7Y2G7X2-F1
#
_entry.id   AF-A0A7Y2G7X2-F1
#
_cell.length_a   1.000
_cell.length_b   1.000
_cell.length_c   1.000
_cell.angle_alpha   90.00
_cell.angle_beta   90.00
_cell.angle_gamma   90.00
#
_symmetry.space_group_name_H-M   'P 1'
#
loop_
_entity.id
_entity.type
_entity.pdbx_description
1 polymer ?
#
loop_
_entity_poly.entity_id
_entity_poly.type
_entity_poly.pdbx_seq_one_letter_code
_entity_poly.pdbx_strand_id
1 'polypeptide(L)'
;MTAPSRKAPDDAAPDRPEPDGPLTVAAVDLGSNSFHMVIARYVEHDLHIVDRLREPVRLADGLLHGEELSEEVADRAIACLERFGQRLRDLPPEQVRAVG
;
A
#
# COMPACT_ATOMS: atom_id res chain seq x y z
N MET A 1 -19.12 -47.28 -3.84
CA MET A 1 -17.77 -46.91 -4.30
C MET A 1 -17.81 -45.44 -4.66
N THR A 2 -17.19 -44.61 -3.82
CA THR A 2 -17.34 -43.15 -3.79
C THR A 2 -16.44 -42.50 -4.85
N ALA A 3 -17.00 -41.61 -5.67
CA ALA A 3 -16.23 -40.78 -6.60
C ALA A 3 -15.26 -39.86 -5.84
N PRO A 4 -14.03 -39.62 -6.32
CA PRO A 4 -13.20 -38.59 -5.74
C PRO A 4 -13.70 -37.22 -6.22
N SER A 5 -14.23 -36.43 -5.30
CA SER A 5 -14.48 -35.00 -5.51
C SER A 5 -13.14 -34.29 -5.62
N ARG A 6 -12.78 -33.82 -6.83
CA ARG A 6 -11.67 -32.88 -6.99
C ARG A 6 -12.17 -31.52 -6.49
N LYS A 7 -11.67 -31.11 -5.33
CA LYS A 7 -11.76 -29.74 -4.83
C LYS A 7 -11.11 -28.82 -5.88
N ALA A 8 -11.88 -27.90 -6.46
CA ALA A 8 -11.33 -26.82 -7.25
C ALA A 8 -10.43 -25.96 -6.34
N PRO A 9 -9.23 -25.52 -6.78
CA PRO A 9 -8.55 -24.44 -6.09
C PRO A 9 -9.33 -23.15 -6.36
N ASP A 10 -9.79 -22.60 -5.24
CA ASP A 10 -10.39 -21.29 -5.04
C ASP A 10 -9.34 -20.19 -5.36
N ASP A 11 -9.77 -19.12 -6.03
CA ASP A 11 -9.07 -17.82 -6.13
C ASP A 11 -7.64 -17.75 -6.71
N ALA A 12 -7.43 -18.25 -7.93
CA ALA A 12 -6.25 -17.85 -8.70
C ALA A 12 -6.44 -16.42 -9.25
N ALA A 13 -5.79 -15.44 -8.62
CA ALA A 13 -5.51 -14.13 -9.22
C ALA A 13 -4.91 -14.34 -10.63
N PRO A 14 -5.17 -13.44 -11.61
CA PRO A 14 -4.76 -13.68 -12.98
C PRO A 14 -3.25 -13.88 -13.08
N ASP A 15 -2.87 -14.77 -14.00
CA ASP A 15 -1.54 -15.17 -14.45
C ASP A 15 -0.70 -13.94 -14.84
N ARG A 16 -0.23 -13.20 -13.84
CA ARG A 16 0.71 -12.10 -14.02
C ARG A 16 2.07 -12.80 -14.20
N PRO A 17 2.79 -12.55 -15.31
CA PRO A 17 4.09 -13.17 -15.49
C PRO A 17 4.93 -12.89 -14.25
N GLU A 18 5.44 -13.95 -13.63
CA GLU A 18 6.32 -13.80 -12.49
C GLU A 18 7.50 -12.94 -12.95
N PRO A 19 7.89 -11.93 -12.16
CA PRO A 19 8.97 -11.06 -12.54
C PRO A 19 10.23 -11.91 -12.71
N ASP A 20 10.94 -11.73 -13.83
CA ASP A 20 12.21 -12.43 -14.14
C ASP A 20 13.37 -12.08 -13.16
N GLY A 21 13.07 -11.45 -12.03
CA GLY A 21 14.01 -10.99 -11.01
C GLY A 21 13.32 -10.39 -9.78
N PRO A 22 14.10 -9.93 -8.78
CA PRO A 22 13.55 -9.37 -7.55
C PRO A 22 12.72 -8.12 -7.84
N LEU A 23 11.43 -8.19 -7.53
CA LEU A 23 10.48 -7.09 -7.74
C LEU A 23 10.26 -6.36 -6.43
N THR A 24 10.52 -5.05 -6.38
CA THR A 24 10.21 -4.22 -5.20
C THR A 24 8.92 -3.45 -5.46
N VAL A 25 7.96 -3.55 -4.56
CA VAL A 25 6.66 -2.86 -4.66
C VAL A 25 6.39 -2.07 -3.39
N ALA A 26 5.55 -1.04 -3.51
CA ALA A 26 5.07 -0.30 -2.36
C ALA A 26 3.56 -0.13 -2.37
N ALA A 27 2.98 -0.22 -1.17
CA ALA A 27 1.59 0.09 -0.91
C ALA A 27 1.51 1.26 0.08
N VAL A 28 0.67 2.23 -0.22
CA VAL A 28 0.34 3.38 0.62
C VAL A 28 -1.16 3.36 0.89
N ASP A 29 -1.53 3.43 2.17
CA ASP A 29 -2.90 3.49 2.66
C ASP A 29 -3.10 4.80 3.42
N LEU A 30 -4.04 5.62 2.96
CA LEU A 30 -4.29 6.97 3.45
C LEU A 30 -5.54 6.98 4.33
N GLY A 31 -5.49 6.27 5.46
CA GLY A 31 -6.60 6.16 6.39
C GLY A 31 -6.94 7.47 7.09
N SER A 32 -8.20 7.60 7.53
CA SER A 32 -8.72 8.80 8.20
C SER A 32 -8.05 9.11 9.55
N ASN A 33 -7.42 8.12 10.19
CA ASN A 33 -6.67 8.30 11.44
C ASN A 33 -5.15 8.26 11.24
N SER A 34 -4.66 7.43 10.33
CA SER A 34 -3.23 7.19 10.14
C SER A 34 -2.94 6.85 8.70
N PHE A 35 -1.80 7.32 8.20
CA PHE A 35 -1.25 6.89 6.92
C PHE A 35 -0.26 5.76 7.15
N HIS A 36 -0.30 4.77 6.27
CA HIS A 36 0.58 3.61 6.30
C HIS A 36 1.28 3.47 4.95
N MET A 37 2.54 3.09 5.00
CA MET A 37 3.30 2.70 3.81
C MET A 37 4.07 1.43 4.11
N VAL A 38 4.08 0.50 3.16
CA VAL A 38 4.87 -0.72 3.22
C VAL A 38 5.60 -0.87 1.90
N ILE A 39 6.92 -1.09 1.96
CA ILE A 39 7.75 -1.48 0.82
C ILE A 39 8.10 -2.94 1.01
N ALA A 40 7.86 -3.75 -0.01
CA ALA A 40 8.14 -5.17 0.01
C ALA A 40 8.91 -5.59 -1.23
N ARG A 41 9.73 -6.62 -1.10
CA ARG A 41 10.46 -7.23 -2.19
C ARG A 41 9.97 -8.66 -2.38
N TYR A 42 9.56 -8.97 -3.59
CA TYR A 42 9.20 -10.30 -4.03
C TYR A 42 10.42 -11.00 -4.64
N VAL A 43 10.81 -12.12 -4.05
CA VAL A 43 11.97 -12.94 -4.47
C VAL A 43 11.59 -14.40 -4.33
N GLU A 44 11.80 -15.22 -5.36
CA GLU A 44 11.61 -16.68 -5.31
C GLU A 44 10.26 -17.13 -4.68
N HIS A 45 9.17 -16.43 -5.03
CA HIS A 45 7.80 -16.64 -4.53
C HIS A 45 7.50 -16.12 -3.11
N ASP A 46 8.46 -15.51 -2.44
CA ASP A 46 8.29 -14.95 -1.10
C ASP A 46 8.27 -13.42 -1.11
N LEU A 47 7.45 -12.84 -0.24
CA LEU A 47 7.33 -11.41 -0.05
C LEU A 47 8.00 -10.97 1.24
N HIS A 48 9.10 -10.22 1.12
CA HIS A 48 9.87 -9.71 2.25
C HIS A 48 9.58 -8.22 2.46
N ILE A 49 9.13 -7.85 3.65
CA ILE A 49 9.00 -6.44 4.02
C ILE A 49 10.38 -5.81 4.16
N VAL A 50 10.65 -4.81 3.33
CA VAL A 50 11.89 -4.03 3.33
C VAL A 50 11.77 -2.85 4.29
N ASP A 51 10.62 -2.18 4.26
CA ASP A 51 10.39 -0.97 5.06
C ASP A 51 8.90 -0.81 5.37
N ARG A 52 8.61 -0.16 6.50
CA ARG A 52 7.24 0.20 6.89
C ARG A 52 7.23 1.51 7.65
N LEU A 53 6.28 2.36 7.30
CA LEU A 53 6.01 3.61 8.00
C LEU A 53 4.54 3.64 8.38
N ARG A 54 4.28 4.14 9.58
CA ARG A 54 2.94 4.42 10.08
C ARG A 54 2.99 5.75 10.78
N GLU A 55 2.12 6.65 10.37
CA GLU A 55 2.08 7.98 10.94
C GLU A 55 0.64 8.40 11.26
N PRO A 56 0.36 8.86 12.50
CA PRO A 56 -0.94 9.38 12.85
C PRO A 56 -1.14 10.77 12.23
N VAL A 57 -1.90 10.82 11.14
CA VAL A 57 -2.26 12.06 10.43
C VAL A 57 -3.61 12.61 10.90
N ARG A 58 -4.51 11.76 11.41
CA ARG A 58 -5.83 12.17 11.96
C ARG A 58 -6.58 13.14 11.05
N LEU A 59 -6.81 12.74 9.81
CA LEU A 59 -7.60 13.51 8.85
C LEU A 59 -9.00 13.82 9.39
N ALA A 60 -9.64 12.83 10.05
CA ALA A 60 -10.99 12.98 10.59
C ALA A 60 -11.11 14.12 11.62
N ASP A 61 -10.06 14.37 12.40
CA ASP A 61 -10.06 15.45 13.41
C ASP A 61 -10.08 16.85 12.77
N GLY A 62 -9.63 16.96 11.51
CA GLY A 62 -9.57 18.22 10.76
C GLY A 62 -10.64 18.39 9.70
N LEU A 63 -11.63 17.48 9.62
CA LEU A 63 -12.69 17.57 8.63
C LEU A 63 -13.68 18.67 9.01
N LEU A 64 -13.77 19.70 8.17
CA LEU A 64 -14.65 20.84 8.32
C LEU A 64 -16.02 20.59 7.66
N HIS A 65 -16.97 21.47 7.95
CA HIS A 65 -18.24 21.50 7.22
C HIS A 65 -17.98 21.82 5.76
N GLY A 66 -18.41 20.95 4.84
CA GLY A 66 -18.18 21.12 3.40
C GLY A 66 -17.15 20.17 2.79
N GLU A 67 -16.77 19.09 3.49
CA GLU A 67 -15.81 18.08 2.98
C GLU A 67 -14.39 18.62 2.77
N GLU A 68 -14.07 19.75 3.40
CA GLU A 68 -12.74 20.38 3.41
C GLU A 68 -11.94 19.96 4.64
N LEU A 69 -10.61 19.95 4.52
CA LEU A 69 -9.71 19.75 5.65
C LEU A 69 -9.20 21.10 6.15
N SER A 70 -9.10 21.25 7.47
CA SER A 70 -8.37 22.37 8.08
C SER A 70 -6.91 22.39 7.60
N GLU A 71 -6.36 23.59 7.46
CA GLU A 71 -4.98 23.82 6.97
C GLU A 71 -3.95 23.04 7.80
N GLU A 72 -4.08 23.02 9.13
CA GLU A 72 -3.18 22.27 10.02
C GLU A 72 -3.13 20.77 9.68
N VAL A 73 -4.29 20.18 9.38
CA VAL A 73 -4.39 18.75 9.06
C VAL A 73 -3.89 18.47 7.64
N ALA A 74 -4.15 19.38 6.70
CA ALA A 74 -3.61 19.30 5.35
C ALA A 74 -2.07 19.37 5.36
N ASP A 75 -1.48 20.31 6.09
CA ASP A 75 -0.03 20.45 6.22
C ASP A 75 0.62 19.21 6.82
N ARG A 76 0.00 18.64 7.86
CA ARG A 76 0.46 17.38 8.47
C ARG A 76 0.38 16.22 7.48
N ALA A 77 -0.70 16.13 6.71
CA ALA A 77 -0.86 15.10 5.69
C ALA A 77 0.20 15.24 4.58
N ILE A 78 0.44 16.45 4.09
CA ILE A 78 1.47 16.75 3.08
C ILE A 78 2.85 16.38 3.62
N ALA A 79 3.20 16.79 4.83
CA ALA A 79 4.49 16.46 5.45
C ALA A 79 4.69 14.93 5.59
N CYS A 80 3.63 14.19 5.91
CA CYS A 80 3.67 12.72 5.92
C CYS A 80 3.91 12.15 4.51
N LEU A 81 3.21 12.66 3.50
CA LEU A 81 3.39 12.24 2.11
C LEU A 81 4.78 12.57 1.57
N GLU A 82 5.39 13.69 1.98
CA GLU A 82 6.78 14.01 1.64
C GLU A 82 7.76 12.96 2.17
N ARG A 83 7.58 12.52 3.42
CA ARG A 83 8.38 11.42 4.00
C ARG A 83 8.19 10.12 3.25
N PHE A 84 6.96 9.81 2.81
CA PHE A 84 6.72 8.63 1.98
C PHE A 84 7.40 8.78 0.61
N GLY A 85 7.28 9.94 -0.03
CA GLY A 85 7.92 10.27 -1.30
C GLY A 85 9.44 10.15 -1.25
N GLN A 86 10.09 10.45 -0.11
CA GLN A 86 11.52 10.20 0.08
C GLN A 86 11.89 8.70 0.00
N ARG A 87 11.04 7.81 0.51
CA ARG A 87 11.27 6.35 0.47
C ARG A 87 10.87 5.74 -0.87
N LEU A 88 9.90 6.33 -1.56
CA LEU A 88 9.38 5.84 -2.83
C LEU A 88 10.14 6.36 -4.05
N ARG A 89 11.05 7.33 -3.88
CA ARG A 89 11.71 8.06 -4.97
C ARG A 89 12.38 7.18 -6.03
N ASP A 90 12.91 6.04 -5.61
CA ASP A 90 13.66 5.13 -6.48
C ASP A 90 12.78 4.02 -7.07
N LEU A 91 11.48 3.96 -6.73
CA LEU A 91 10.55 2.97 -7.27
C LEU A 91 9.87 3.52 -8.53
N PRO A 92 9.76 2.71 -9.60
CA PRO A 92 8.91 3.02 -10.74
C PRO A 92 7.46 3.26 -10.30
N PRO A 93 6.75 4.25 -10.89
CA PRO A 93 5.37 4.55 -10.52
C PRO A 93 4.41 3.37 -10.62
N GLU A 94 4.66 2.44 -11.56
CA GLU A 94 3.85 1.24 -11.77
C GLU A 94 3.95 0.24 -10.61
N GLN A 95 4.98 0.37 -9.77
CA GLN A 95 5.24 -0.48 -8.60
C GLN A 95 4.74 0.14 -7.29
N VAL A 96 4.16 1.34 -7.34
CA VAL A 96 3.61 2.04 -6.18
C VAL A 96 2.09 2.13 -6.32
N ARG A 97 1.36 1.70 -5.29
CA ARG A 97 -0.10 1.87 -5.23
C ARG A 97 -0.50 2.65 -3.99
N ALA A 98 -1.25 3.73 -4.18
CA ALA A 98 -1.88 4.48 -3.10
C ALA A 98 -3.41 4.25 -3.11
N VAL A 99 -4.00 4.13 -1.92
CA VAL A 99 -5.44 4.02 -1.69
C VAL A 99 -5.84 4.90 -0.49
N GLY A 100 -7.07 5.40 -0.47
CA GLY A 100 -7.62 6.28 0.56
C GLY A 100 -9.12 6.42 0.41
#